data_AF-A0A4S8NTZ1-F1
#
_entry.id   AF-A0A4S8NTZ1-F1
#
_cell.length_a   1.000
_cell.length_b   1.000
_cell.length_c   1.000
_cell.angle_alpha   90.00
_cell.angle_beta   90.00
_cell.angle_gamma   90.00
#
_symmetry.space_group_name_H-M   'P 1'
#
loop_
_entity.id
_entity.type
_entity.pdbx_description
1 polymer ?
#
loop_
_entity_poly.entity_id
_entity_poly.type
_entity_poly.pdbx_seq_one_letter_code
_entity_poly.pdbx_strand_id
1 'polypeptide(L)'
;MGGACGRVVACTTRSGSRGVLHDVTVDGEAAGRQCIGDEEASDAAVVTPGLVQRAMRRLAWPASPLTVQPPDGLTLVNFDTNFYTTGTEPVTRAVTLLGQQITIEATPIEYAWHFGDGEVRRTAEAGAPYPDLRITHSYLRKDTYDVRLDTTYGGRFRVDNGPWQDIPGTVTITGTPQSLRAIEARPTLVGY
;
A
#
# COMPACT_ATOMS: atom_id res chain seq x y z
N MET A 1 19.42 8.57 -10.71
CA MET A 1 19.12 8.67 -12.16
C MET A 1 17.82 9.44 -12.28
N GLY A 2 17.87 10.67 -12.78
CA GLY A 2 16.73 11.57 -12.82
C GLY A 2 15.75 11.17 -13.92
N GLY A 3 14.50 10.91 -13.54
CA GLY A 3 13.42 10.71 -14.50
C GLY A 3 13.17 12.00 -15.26
N ALA A 4 13.43 11.99 -16.57
CA ALA A 4 13.01 13.06 -17.44
C ALA A 4 11.48 13.04 -17.50
N CYS A 5 10.83 13.99 -16.85
CA CYS A 5 9.42 14.27 -17.08
C CYS A 5 9.32 14.84 -18.50
N GLY A 6 8.94 14.02 -19.47
CA GLY A 6 8.81 14.45 -20.87
C GLY A 6 7.94 15.70 -20.94
N ARG A 7 8.49 16.77 -21.51
CA ARG A 7 7.76 18.04 -21.62
C ARG A 7 6.55 17.82 -22.54
N VAL A 8 5.35 17.98 -22.00
CA VAL A 8 4.11 17.93 -22.79
C VAL A 8 4.17 19.03 -23.85
N VAL A 9 4.19 18.66 -25.13
CA VAL A 9 4.20 19.61 -26.25
C VAL A 9 2.76 19.79 -26.73
N ALA A 10 2.21 20.98 -26.49
CA ALA A 10 0.90 21.33 -27.01
C ALA A 10 0.94 21.47 -28.54
N CYS A 11 -0.16 21.12 -29.19
CA CYS A 11 -0.33 21.31 -30.63
C CYS A 11 -1.82 21.46 -31.01
N THR A 12 -2.09 21.58 -32.30
CA THR A 12 -3.43 21.76 -32.85
C THR A 12 -3.69 20.64 -33.85
N THR A 13 -4.81 19.93 -33.71
CA THR A 13 -5.21 18.86 -34.63
C THR A 13 -5.53 19.42 -36.01
N ARG A 14 -5.66 18.54 -37.02
CA ARG A 14 -6.18 18.96 -38.34
C ARG A 14 -7.59 19.55 -38.28
N SER A 15 -8.39 19.17 -37.28
CA SER A 15 -9.73 19.73 -37.04
C SER A 15 -9.72 21.10 -36.34
N GLY A 16 -8.55 21.59 -35.90
CA GLY A 16 -8.43 22.87 -35.20
C GLY A 16 -8.59 22.80 -33.67
N SER A 17 -8.81 21.61 -33.11
CA SER A 17 -8.89 21.40 -31.66
C SER A 17 -7.50 21.50 -31.00
N ARG A 18 -7.45 21.96 -29.75
CA ARG A 18 -6.23 21.87 -28.93
C ARG A 18 -5.93 20.40 -28.62
N GLY A 19 -4.65 20.09 -28.52
CA GLY A 19 -4.20 18.73 -28.25
C GLY A 19 -2.74 18.66 -27.81
N VAL A 20 -2.25 17.43 -27.68
CA VAL A 20 -0.88 17.12 -27.27
C VAL A 20 -0.20 16.30 -28.36
N LEU A 21 1.08 16.58 -28.58
CA LEU A 21 1.93 15.85 -29.52
C LEU A 21 2.45 14.56 -28.85
N HIS A 22 2.11 13.41 -29.41
CA HIS A 22 2.55 12.10 -28.96
C HIS A 22 3.46 11.44 -30.00
N ASP A 23 4.52 10.78 -29.55
CA ASP A 23 5.30 9.88 -30.40
C ASP A 23 4.49 8.61 -30.66
N VAL A 24 4.32 8.25 -31.93
CA VAL A 24 3.58 7.08 -32.39
C VAL A 24 4.57 6.01 -32.80
N THR A 25 4.34 4.80 -32.33
CA THR A 25 5.07 3.60 -32.75
C THR A 25 4.13 2.61 -33.41
N VAL A 26 4.52 2.06 -34.56
CA VAL A 26 3.80 1.00 -35.26
C VAL A 26 4.72 -0.22 -35.31
N ASP A 27 4.24 -1.36 -34.81
CA ASP A 27 5.01 -2.61 -34.72
C ASP A 27 6.38 -2.47 -34.02
N GLY A 28 6.47 -1.54 -33.07
CA GLY A 28 7.69 -1.24 -32.32
C GLY A 28 8.66 -0.27 -33.00
N GLU A 29 8.36 0.19 -34.22
CA GLU A 29 9.15 1.20 -34.94
C GLU A 29 8.54 2.60 -34.76
N ALA A 30 9.39 3.62 -34.62
CA ALA A 30 8.96 5.01 -34.51
C ALA A 30 8.31 5.47 -35.84
N ALA A 31 6.99 5.61 -35.82
CA ALA A 31 6.18 6.01 -36.97
C ALA A 31 6.00 7.53 -37.09
N GLY A 32 6.37 8.29 -36.05
CA GLY A 32 6.41 9.75 -36.09
C GLY A 32 5.72 10.40 -34.89
N ARG A 33 5.27 11.64 -35.05
CA ARG A 33 4.55 12.38 -34.01
C ARG A 33 3.15 12.74 -34.48
N GLN A 34 2.14 12.45 -33.65
CA GLN A 34 0.75 12.75 -33.93
C GLN A 34 0.19 13.71 -32.88
N CYS A 35 -0.55 14.72 -33.34
CA CYS A 35 -1.37 15.55 -32.48
C CYS A 35 -2.68 14.83 -32.18
N ILE A 36 -2.90 14.49 -30.91
CA ILE A 36 -4.17 13.94 -30.43
C ILE A 36 -4.93 15.08 -29.76
N GLY A 37 -6.14 15.37 -30.25
CA GLY A 37 -6.99 16.43 -29.72
C GLY A 37 -7.56 16.07 -28.35
N ASP A 38 -7.88 17.07 -27.54
CA ASP A 38 -8.47 16.86 -26.21
C ASP A 38 -9.79 16.05 -26.28
N GLU A 39 -10.58 16.26 -27.33
CA GLU A 39 -11.83 15.53 -27.59
C GLU A 39 -11.57 14.09 -28.03
N GLU A 40 -10.59 13.87 -28.92
CA GLU A 40 -10.21 12.54 -29.43
C GLU A 40 -9.58 11.67 -28.33
N ALA A 41 -8.81 12.30 -27.43
CA ALA A 41 -8.31 11.67 -26.21
C ALA A 41 -9.45 11.32 -25.23
N SER A 42 -10.51 12.12 -25.20
CA SER A 42 -11.68 11.84 -24.36
C SER A 42 -12.57 10.72 -24.92
N ASP A 43 -12.67 10.61 -26.23
CA ASP A 43 -13.45 9.56 -26.92
C ASP A 43 -12.73 8.20 -26.90
N ALA A 44 -11.40 8.18 -26.85
CA ALA A 44 -10.62 6.95 -26.89
C ALA A 44 -10.73 6.07 -25.62
N ALA A 45 -11.47 6.51 -24.58
CA ALA A 45 -11.72 5.75 -23.35
C ALA A 45 -10.45 5.09 -22.74
N VAL A 46 -9.30 5.76 -22.82
CA VAL A 46 -8.01 5.15 -22.46
C VAL A 46 -7.83 5.06 -20.95
N VAL A 47 -7.61 3.84 -20.44
CA VAL A 47 -7.30 3.61 -19.02
C VAL A 47 -5.83 3.88 -18.76
N THR A 48 -5.53 4.98 -18.07
CA THR A 48 -4.15 5.38 -17.72
C THR A 48 -3.76 4.91 -16.31
N PRO A 49 -2.47 4.65 -16.02
CA PRO A 49 -2.01 4.30 -14.67
C PRO A 49 -2.42 5.31 -13.59
N GLY A 50 -2.43 6.61 -13.93
CA GLY A 50 -2.89 7.66 -13.01
C GLY A 50 -4.38 7.60 -12.71
N LEU A 51 -5.22 7.18 -13.68
CA LEU A 51 -6.64 6.94 -13.44
C LEU A 51 -6.85 5.76 -12.49
N VAL A 52 -6.11 4.67 -12.72
CA VAL A 52 -6.16 3.48 -11.87
C VAL A 52 -5.63 3.76 -10.46
N GLN A 53 -4.57 4.56 -10.31
CA GLN A 53 -4.07 4.99 -9.01
C GLN A 53 -5.17 5.73 -8.20
N ARG A 54 -5.89 6.65 -8.84
CA ARG A 54 -7.01 7.36 -8.19
C ARG A 54 -8.12 6.41 -7.79
N ALA A 55 -8.42 5.41 -8.62
CA ALA A 55 -9.39 4.37 -8.29
C ALA A 55 -8.90 3.53 -7.10
N MET A 56 -7.65 3.07 -7.12
CA MET A 56 -7.02 2.29 -6.04
C MET A 56 -7.15 3.00 -4.69
N ARG A 57 -6.90 4.31 -4.63
CA ARG A 57 -7.03 5.11 -3.39
C ARG A 57 -8.47 5.22 -2.84
N ARG A 58 -9.48 5.01 -3.68
CA ARG A 58 -10.90 5.09 -3.31
C ARG A 58 -11.50 3.74 -2.93
N LEU A 59 -10.81 2.65 -3.24
CA LEU A 59 -11.26 1.30 -2.90
C LEU A 59 -11.02 1.00 -1.43
N ALA A 60 -11.93 0.20 -0.87
CA ALA A 60 -11.73 -0.39 0.44
C ALA A 60 -10.79 -1.60 0.34
N TRP A 61 -9.64 -1.47 0.99
CA TRP A 61 -8.65 -2.54 1.15
C TRP A 61 -8.69 -3.05 2.59
N PRO A 62 -8.49 -4.35 2.81
CA PRO A 62 -8.45 -4.90 4.16
C PRO A 62 -7.24 -4.33 4.92
N ALA A 63 -7.42 -4.04 6.20
CA ALA A 63 -6.29 -3.79 7.08
C ALA A 63 -5.57 -5.10 7.38
N SER A 64 -4.24 -5.05 7.52
CA SER A 64 -3.45 -6.19 7.98
C SER A 64 -3.78 -6.51 9.43
N PRO A 65 -4.03 -7.79 9.79
CA PRO A 65 -4.28 -8.17 11.16
C PRO A 65 -3.00 -7.98 11.99
N LEU A 66 -3.08 -7.25 13.10
CA LEU A 66 -1.99 -7.18 14.07
C LEU A 66 -2.12 -8.34 15.06
N THR A 67 -1.04 -9.09 15.27
CA THR A 67 -0.93 -10.07 16.35
C THR A 67 0.13 -9.62 17.34
N VAL A 68 -0.19 -9.71 18.63
CA VAL A 68 0.69 -9.37 19.75
C VAL A 68 0.95 -10.62 20.58
N GLN A 69 2.20 -10.81 21.01
CA GLN A 69 2.61 -11.89 21.90
C GLN A 69 3.30 -11.32 23.15
N PRO A 70 2.94 -11.79 24.36
CA PRO A 70 1.97 -12.86 24.64
C PRO A 70 0.51 -12.47 24.30
N PRO A 71 -0.41 -13.45 24.15
CA PRO A 71 -1.80 -13.18 23.82
C PRO A 71 -2.53 -12.48 24.99
N ASP A 72 -3.83 -12.23 24.81
CA ASP A 72 -4.76 -11.68 25.82
C ASP A 72 -4.58 -10.19 26.18
N GLY A 73 -3.80 -9.45 25.38
CA GLY A 73 -3.66 -8.00 25.54
C GLY A 73 -2.94 -7.61 26.84
N LEU A 74 -2.07 -8.49 27.35
CA LEU A 74 -1.23 -8.22 28.50
C LEU A 74 0.23 -8.35 28.12
N THR A 75 1.07 -7.49 28.67
CA THR A 75 2.52 -7.65 28.61
C THR A 75 3.16 -7.19 29.92
N LEU A 76 4.45 -7.48 30.10
CA LEU A 76 5.21 -7.05 31.26
C LEU A 76 6.02 -5.81 30.92
N VAL A 77 6.08 -4.86 31.86
CA VAL A 77 7.03 -3.75 31.76
C VAL A 77 8.47 -4.28 31.80
N ASN A 78 9.36 -3.66 31.03
CA ASN A 78 10.77 -4.03 30.86
C ASN A 78 11.01 -5.42 30.24
N PHE A 79 10.00 -6.00 29.58
CA PHE A 79 10.13 -7.20 28.76
C PHE A 79 9.71 -6.91 27.33
N ASP A 80 10.33 -7.64 26.40
CA ASP A 80 9.98 -7.56 24.99
C ASP A 80 8.59 -8.15 24.73
N THR A 81 7.73 -7.31 24.16
CA THR A 81 6.46 -7.71 23.57
C THR A 81 6.68 -7.89 22.07
N ASN A 82 6.23 -9.01 21.50
CA ASN A 82 6.41 -9.29 20.08
C ASN A 82 5.18 -8.91 19.26
N PHE A 83 5.41 -8.41 18.05
CA PHE A 83 4.39 -7.95 17.11
C PHE A 83 4.62 -8.60 15.74
N TYR A 84 3.57 -9.07 15.10
CA TYR A 84 3.64 -9.56 13.73
C TYR A 84 2.28 -9.51 13.03
N THR A 85 2.26 -9.73 11.72
CA THR A 85 1.04 -9.82 10.93
C THR A 85 1.08 -11.02 9.99
N THR A 86 -0.10 -11.56 9.67
CA THR A 86 -0.28 -12.57 8.60
C THR A 86 -0.79 -11.94 7.30
N GLY A 87 -0.99 -10.62 7.26
CA GLY A 87 -1.43 -9.86 6.09
C GLY A 87 -0.32 -9.62 5.07
N THR A 88 0.34 -10.68 4.61
CA THR A 88 1.50 -10.61 3.69
C THR A 88 1.13 -10.79 2.23
N GLU A 89 -0.02 -11.41 1.96
CA GLU A 89 -0.41 -11.78 0.61
C GLU A 89 -0.99 -10.60 -0.18
N PRO A 90 -0.77 -10.56 -1.52
CA PRO A 90 -1.45 -9.60 -2.39
C PRO A 90 -2.97 -9.75 -2.34
N VAL A 91 -3.68 -8.63 -2.43
CA VAL A 91 -5.14 -8.57 -2.46
C VAL A 91 -5.62 -8.00 -3.78
N THR A 92 -6.59 -8.67 -4.40
CA THR A 92 -7.13 -8.26 -5.70
C THR A 92 -8.52 -7.63 -5.57
N ARG A 93 -8.76 -6.59 -6.37
CA ARG A 93 -10.08 -5.95 -6.54
C ARG A 93 -10.36 -5.71 -8.02
N ALA A 94 -11.63 -5.85 -8.37
CA ALA A 94 -12.12 -5.61 -9.71
C ALA A 94 -12.91 -4.29 -9.73
N VAL A 95 -12.67 -3.42 -10.70
CA VAL A 95 -13.40 -2.16 -10.91
C VAL A 95 -13.66 -1.92 -12.39
N THR A 96 -14.74 -1.24 -12.71
CA THR A 96 -15.00 -0.80 -14.09
C THR A 96 -14.60 0.66 -14.25
N LEU A 97 -13.70 0.96 -15.19
CA LEU A 97 -13.27 2.32 -15.52
C LEU A 97 -13.45 2.53 -17.02
N LEU A 98 -14.15 3.60 -17.41
CA LEU A 98 -14.40 3.92 -18.82
C LEU A 98 -14.98 2.72 -19.62
N GLY A 99 -15.86 1.94 -18.99
CA GLY A 99 -16.49 0.75 -19.59
C GLY A 99 -15.62 -0.52 -19.64
N GLN A 100 -14.35 -0.47 -19.20
CA GLN A 100 -13.42 -1.60 -19.22
C GLN A 100 -13.27 -2.23 -17.84
N GLN A 101 -13.06 -3.55 -17.78
CA GLN A 101 -12.87 -4.27 -16.52
C GLN A 101 -11.40 -4.20 -16.10
N ILE A 102 -11.13 -3.57 -14.97
CA ILE A 102 -9.79 -3.45 -14.42
C ILE A 102 -9.65 -4.39 -13.24
N THR A 103 -8.58 -5.19 -13.25
CA THR A 103 -8.16 -5.96 -12.08
C THR A 103 -6.98 -5.24 -11.45
N ILE A 104 -7.10 -4.85 -10.18
CA ILE A 104 -6.05 -4.21 -9.39
C ILE A 104 -5.57 -5.22 -8.35
N GLU A 105 -4.27 -5.50 -8.30
CA GLU A 105 -3.62 -6.27 -7.26
C GLU A 105 -2.78 -5.33 -6.39
N ALA A 106 -3.05 -5.33 -5.09
CA ALA A 106 -2.35 -4.53 -4.10
C ALA A 106 -1.48 -5.43 -3.21
N THR A 107 -0.19 -5.16 -3.14
CA THR A 107 0.80 -5.95 -2.39
C THR A 107 1.35 -5.14 -1.23
N PRO A 108 1.37 -5.67 0.01
CA PRO A 108 2.03 -5.01 1.13
C PRO A 108 3.52 -4.79 0.82
N ILE A 109 4.01 -3.58 1.03
CA ILE A 109 5.44 -3.24 0.83
C ILE A 109 6.08 -2.59 2.05
N GLU A 110 5.29 -2.08 3.00
CA GLU A 110 5.78 -1.51 4.25
C GLU A 110 4.74 -1.67 5.36
N TYR A 111 5.23 -1.93 6.57
CA TYR A 111 4.48 -2.07 7.80
C TYR A 111 4.93 -0.99 8.79
N ALA A 112 4.00 -0.18 9.29
CA ALA A 112 4.23 0.81 10.33
C ALA A 112 3.57 0.36 11.64
N TRP A 113 4.41 -0.10 12.56
CA TRP A 113 4.04 -0.59 13.88
C TRP A 113 3.95 0.60 14.84
N HIS A 114 2.76 0.90 15.31
CA HIS A 114 2.52 1.90 16.34
C HIS A 114 2.38 1.19 17.69
N PHE A 115 3.28 1.50 18.63
CA PHE A 115 3.32 0.85 19.94
C PHE A 115 2.46 1.57 21.01
N GLY A 116 1.80 2.68 20.65
CA GLY A 116 0.87 3.36 21.55
C GLY A 116 1.52 4.24 22.63
N ASP A 117 2.83 4.23 22.77
CA ASP A 117 3.61 5.09 23.68
C ASP A 117 4.30 6.28 22.99
N GLY A 118 4.01 6.47 21.70
CA GLY A 118 4.60 7.50 20.84
C GLY A 118 5.68 6.96 19.90
N GLU A 119 6.22 5.75 20.14
CA GLU A 119 7.16 5.12 19.22
C GLU A 119 6.44 4.48 18.02
N VAL A 120 7.06 4.63 16.84
CA VAL A 120 6.62 4.00 15.60
C VAL A 120 7.82 3.39 14.90
N ARG A 121 7.73 2.10 14.56
CA ARG A 121 8.74 1.40 13.76
C ARG A 121 8.20 1.12 12.36
N ARG A 122 9.01 1.32 11.32
CA ARG A 122 8.67 0.95 9.93
C ARG A 122 9.57 -0.17 9.43
N THR A 123 8.99 -1.18 8.80
CA THR A 123 9.72 -2.33 8.24
C THR A 123 9.14 -2.79 6.91
N ALA A 124 9.97 -3.44 6.09
CA ALA A 124 9.50 -4.20 4.92
C ALA A 124 9.02 -5.61 5.30
N GLU A 125 9.42 -6.12 6.46
CA GLU A 125 9.05 -7.46 6.96
C GLU A 125 7.83 -7.40 7.88
N ALA A 126 7.02 -8.47 7.85
CA ALA A 126 5.78 -8.62 8.60
C ALA A 126 5.97 -9.08 10.06
N GLY A 127 7.21 -9.17 10.53
CA GLY A 127 7.55 -9.79 11.81
C GLY A 127 7.49 -11.33 11.76
N ALA A 128 7.60 -11.97 12.92
CA ALA A 128 7.50 -13.41 13.05
C ALA A 128 7.01 -13.78 14.46
N PRO A 129 6.28 -14.90 14.62
CA PRO A 129 5.95 -15.42 15.94
C PRO A 129 7.21 -15.87 16.70
N TYR A 130 7.08 -16.09 18.01
CA TYR A 130 8.09 -16.85 18.77
C TYR A 130 8.42 -18.19 18.06
N PRO A 131 9.70 -18.61 17.98
CA PRO A 131 10.87 -18.04 18.66
C PRO A 131 11.63 -16.95 17.90
N ASP A 132 11.25 -16.62 16.66
CA ASP A 132 12.04 -15.74 15.80
C ASP A 132 11.99 -14.25 16.22
N LEU A 133 10.85 -13.79 16.75
CA LEU A 133 10.68 -12.49 17.42
C LEU A 133 11.28 -11.27 16.69
N ARG A 134 10.95 -11.08 15.40
CA ARG A 134 11.61 -10.06 14.57
C ARG A 134 11.24 -8.62 14.92
N ILE A 135 10.04 -8.38 15.45
CA ILE A 135 9.56 -7.04 15.79
C ILE A 135 9.14 -7.03 17.25
N THR A 136 10.02 -6.56 18.11
CA THR A 136 9.75 -6.43 19.54
C THR A 136 9.74 -4.98 20.01
N HIS A 137 9.00 -4.72 21.09
CA HIS A 137 8.98 -3.45 21.80
C HIS A 137 8.92 -3.67 23.31
N SER A 138 9.67 -2.88 24.07
CA SER A 138 9.78 -2.95 25.53
C SER A 138 9.12 -1.74 26.17
N TYR A 139 8.06 -1.96 26.94
CA TYR A 139 7.32 -0.90 27.63
C TYR A 139 7.96 -0.56 28.97
N LEU A 140 8.26 0.72 29.22
CA LEU A 140 8.97 1.16 30.43
C LEU A 140 8.03 1.58 31.58
N ARG A 141 6.74 1.73 31.31
CA ARG A 141 5.74 2.19 32.28
C ARG A 141 4.53 1.29 32.27
N LYS A 142 3.90 1.14 33.43
CA LYS A 142 2.59 0.50 33.53
C LYS A 142 1.55 1.44 32.94
N ASP A 143 0.91 1.02 31.86
CA ASP A 143 -0.18 1.76 31.23
C ASP A 143 -1.03 0.84 30.33
N THR A 144 -2.06 1.42 29.71
CA THR A 144 -2.78 0.83 28.58
C THR A 144 -2.39 1.58 27.31
N TYR A 145 -1.91 0.82 26.31
CA TYR A 145 -1.42 1.32 25.04
C TYR A 145 -2.35 0.91 23.91
N ASP A 146 -2.69 1.85 23.04
CA ASP A 146 -3.41 1.58 21.80
C ASP A 146 -2.42 1.22 20.69
N VAL A 147 -2.12 -0.07 20.56
CA VAL A 147 -1.20 -0.58 19.54
C VAL A 147 -1.94 -0.78 18.21
N ARG A 148 -1.30 -0.45 17.09
CA ARG A 148 -1.90 -0.67 15.76
C ARG A 148 -0.84 -0.89 14.69
N LEU A 149 -1.27 -1.46 13.57
CA LEU A 149 -0.43 -1.68 12.40
C LEU A 149 -1.03 -0.96 11.18
N ASP A 150 -0.29 -0.01 10.62
CA ASP A 150 -0.62 0.57 9.33
C ASP A 150 0.16 -0.15 8.24
N THR A 151 -0.48 -0.48 7.12
CA THR A 151 0.17 -1.19 6.00
C THR A 151 0.11 -0.35 4.74
N THR A 152 1.26 -0.12 4.13
CA THR A 152 1.36 0.55 2.83
C THR A 152 1.44 -0.49 1.73
N TYR A 153 0.56 -0.35 0.73
CA TYR A 153 0.46 -1.21 -0.42
C TYR A 153 1.00 -0.50 -1.67
N GLY A 154 1.87 -1.18 -2.40
CA GLY A 154 2.09 -0.94 -3.82
C GLY A 154 1.06 -1.72 -4.64
N GLY A 155 0.98 -1.48 -5.94
CA GLY A 155 0.05 -2.25 -6.74
C GLY A 155 0.37 -2.29 -8.22
N ARG A 156 -0.23 -3.27 -8.89
CA ARG A 156 -0.26 -3.43 -10.34
C ARG A 156 -1.69 -3.62 -10.81
N PHE A 157 -1.95 -3.34 -12.06
CA PHE A 157 -3.27 -3.52 -12.67
C PHE A 157 -3.17 -4.16 -14.04
N ARG A 158 -4.27 -4.73 -14.49
CA ARG A 158 -4.46 -5.13 -15.88
C ARG A 158 -5.84 -4.71 -16.35
N VAL A 159 -5.92 -4.37 -17.63
CA VAL A 159 -7.17 -4.09 -18.35
C VAL A 159 -7.63 -5.40 -18.98
N ASP A 160 -8.85 -5.83 -18.65
CA ASP A 160 -9.43 -7.11 -19.03
C ASP A 160 -8.44 -8.27 -18.80
N ASN A 161 -8.02 -8.97 -19.86
CA ASN A 161 -7.03 -10.05 -19.82
C ASN A 161 -5.66 -9.64 -20.39
N GLY A 162 -5.39 -8.33 -20.47
CA GLY A 162 -4.13 -7.77 -20.94
C GLY A 162 -2.96 -8.00 -19.96
N PRO A 163 -1.77 -7.50 -20.32
CA PRO A 163 -0.58 -7.58 -19.47
C PRO A 163 -0.75 -6.75 -18.19
N TRP A 164 -0.06 -7.17 -17.13
CA TRP A 164 0.06 -6.38 -15.90
C TRP A 164 0.91 -5.13 -16.13
N GLN A 165 0.52 -4.04 -15.51
CA GLN A 165 1.18 -2.75 -15.52
C GLN A 165 1.29 -2.22 -14.09
N ASP A 166 2.37 -1.53 -13.74
CA ASP A 166 2.54 -0.98 -12.41
C ASP A 166 1.64 0.25 -12.19
N ILE A 167 1.09 0.35 -10.97
CA ILE A 167 0.40 1.55 -10.51
C ILE A 167 1.46 2.47 -9.89
N PRO A 168 1.64 3.70 -10.39
CA PRO A 168 2.54 4.64 -9.76
C PRO A 168 2.02 4.99 -8.35
N GLY A 169 2.87 4.93 -7.33
CA GLY A 169 2.53 5.30 -5.96
C GLY A 169 1.83 4.21 -5.13
N THR A 170 1.37 4.61 -3.95
CA THR A 170 0.93 3.67 -2.91
C THR A 170 -0.36 4.11 -2.21
N VAL A 171 -0.99 3.19 -1.50
CA VAL A 171 -2.09 3.45 -0.57
C VAL A 171 -1.73 2.89 0.81
N THR A 172 -1.95 3.66 1.87
CA THR A 172 -1.75 3.21 3.25
C THR A 172 -3.09 2.94 3.90
N ILE A 173 -3.23 1.76 4.49
CA ILE A 173 -4.41 1.32 5.20
C ILE A 173 -4.10 1.31 6.68
N THR A 174 -4.88 2.09 7.43
CA THR A 174 -4.77 2.17 8.88
C THR A 174 -5.39 0.94 9.52
N GLY A 175 -4.63 0.30 10.43
CA GLY A 175 -5.12 -0.82 11.22
C GLY A 175 -6.07 -0.39 12.32
N THR A 176 -6.89 -1.33 12.78
CA THR A 176 -7.73 -1.12 13.97
C THR A 176 -6.86 -1.19 15.23
N PRO A 177 -6.90 -0.19 16.12
CA PRO A 177 -6.20 -0.24 17.39
C PRO A 177 -6.62 -1.42 18.26
N GLN A 178 -5.65 -2.03 18.94
CA GLN A 178 -5.84 -3.07 19.95
C GLN A 178 -5.32 -2.54 21.29
N SER A 179 -6.09 -2.74 22.35
CA SER A 179 -5.66 -2.38 23.71
C SER A 179 -4.65 -3.39 24.23
N LEU A 180 -3.47 -2.91 24.62
CA LEU A 180 -2.42 -3.70 25.27
C LEU A 180 -2.10 -3.09 26.64
N ARG A 181 -2.24 -3.86 27.71
CA ARG A 181 -1.95 -3.39 29.07
C ARG A 181 -0.60 -3.92 29.55
N ALA A 182 0.35 -3.01 29.77
CA ALA A 182 1.63 -3.36 30.39
C ALA A 182 1.47 -3.37 31.91
N ILE A 183 1.88 -4.45 32.55
CA ILE A 183 1.80 -4.64 34.00
C ILE A 183 3.18 -4.97 34.58
N GLU A 184 3.32 -4.78 35.89
CA GLU A 184 4.48 -5.27 36.63
C GLU A 184 4.24 -6.71 37.08
N ALA A 185 5.23 -7.58 36.88
CA ALA A 185 5.25 -8.89 37.53
C ALA A 185 5.74 -8.73 38.98
N ARG A 186 5.07 -9.42 39.91
CA ARG A 186 5.58 -9.61 41.28
C ARG A 186 6.07 -11.05 41.40
N PRO A 187 7.37 -11.30 41.62
CA PRO A 187 7.86 -12.66 41.79
C PRO A 187 7.27 -13.26 43.07
N THR A 188 6.69 -14.46 42.95
CA THR A 188 6.30 -15.29 44.10
C THR A 188 7.14 -16.55 44.09
N LEU A 189 7.87 -16.81 45.18
CA LEU A 189 8.60 -18.05 45.36
C LEU A 189 7.61 -19.18 45.66
N VAL A 190 7.49 -20.15 44.75
CA VAL A 190 6.80 -21.41 45.02
C VAL A 190 7.85 -22.46 45.39
N GLY A 191 7.91 -22.83 46.67
CA GLY A 191 8.73 -23.96 47.13
C GLY A 191 8.05 -25.28 46.77
N TYR A 192 8.84 -26.27 46.34
CA TYR A 192 8.40 -27.64 46.07
C TYR A 192 8.77 -28.55 47.24
#